data_AF-A0A952C1D5-F1
#
_entry.id   AF-A0A952C1D5-F1
#
_cell.length_a   1.000
_cell.length_b   1.000
_cell.length_c   1.000
_cell.angle_alpha   90.00
_cell.angle_beta   90.00
_cell.angle_gamma   90.00
#
_symmetry.space_group_name_H-M   'P 1'
#
loop_
_entity.id
_entity.type
_entity.pdbx_description
1 polymer ?
#
loop_
_entity_poly.entity_id
_entity_poly.type
_entity_poly.pdbx_seq_one_letter_code
_entity_poly.pdbx_strand_id
1 'polypeptide(L)'
;MRARIRKERDDFVAGVFDAAGLALLRVRVQRSYQPQELAALVEPFLSSQAVDAVPLAVPLPAAEQAAPTTLSPANGEGEQNMAPAPPRCPKCGDEMVLRTARRGDNQGQQFWGCPNFPRCRATMPYEDAYPVGQERYRAEV
;
A
#
# COMPACT_ATOMS: atom_id res chain seq x y z
N MET A 1 16.10 -18.83 -20.24
CA MET A 1 15.06 -17.88 -20.69
C MET A 1 14.83 -16.69 -19.74
N ARG A 2 14.66 -16.89 -18.42
CA ARG A 2 14.35 -15.80 -17.46
C ARG A 2 15.43 -14.71 -17.28
N ALA A 3 16.71 -15.03 -17.49
CA ALA A 3 17.80 -14.04 -17.37
C ALA A 3 17.77 -12.99 -18.50
N ARG A 4 17.39 -13.41 -19.71
CA ARG A 4 17.26 -12.53 -20.88
C ARG A 4 16.14 -11.52 -20.72
N ILE A 5 15.00 -11.95 -20.17
CA ILE A 5 13.84 -11.09 -19.86
C ILE A 5 14.19 -10.00 -18.83
N ARG A 6 15.01 -10.32 -17.81
CA ARG A 6 15.45 -9.32 -16.81
C ARG A 6 16.35 -8.27 -17.45
N LYS A 7 17.32 -8.71 -18.26
CA LYS A 7 18.24 -7.81 -18.95
C LYS A 7 17.49 -6.86 -19.89
N GLU A 8 16.61 -7.39 -20.74
CA GLU A 8 15.79 -6.58 -21.67
C GLU A 8 14.94 -5.54 -20.95
N ARG A 9 14.33 -5.91 -19.81
CA ARG A 9 13.57 -4.95 -18.99
C ARG A 9 14.46 -3.89 -18.34
N ASP A 10 15.61 -4.29 -17.80
CA ASP A 10 16.52 -3.36 -17.12
C ASP A 10 17.18 -2.40 -18.12
N ASP A 11 17.43 -2.84 -19.36
CA ASP A 11 17.88 -2.00 -20.47
C ASP A 11 16.79 -1.01 -20.89
N PHE A 12 15.53 -1.45 -20.96
CA PHE A 12 14.39 -0.54 -21.21
C PHE A 12 14.25 0.53 -20.13
N VAL A 13 14.32 0.14 -18.84
CA VAL A 13 14.27 1.08 -17.72
C VAL A 13 15.42 2.09 -17.80
N ALA A 14 16.63 1.65 -18.15
CA ALA A 14 17.76 2.55 -18.34
C ALA A 14 17.49 3.59 -19.44
N GLY A 15 16.98 3.17 -20.60
CA GLY A 15 16.67 4.08 -21.70
C GLY A 15 15.58 5.11 -21.38
N VAL A 16 14.54 4.72 -20.64
CA VAL A 16 13.46 5.65 -20.24
C VAL A 16 13.98 6.73 -19.29
N PHE A 17 14.77 6.35 -18.29
CA PHE A 17 15.30 7.29 -17.31
C PHE A 17 16.37 8.20 -17.91
N ASP A 18 17.21 7.68 -18.82
CA ASP A 18 18.18 8.46 -19.58
C ASP A 18 17.48 9.52 -20.46
N ALA A 19 16.44 9.13 -21.20
CA ALA A 19 15.64 10.06 -22.01
C ALA A 19 14.93 11.14 -21.16
N ALA A 20 14.60 10.83 -19.90
CA ALA A 20 14.00 11.77 -18.96
C ALA A 20 15.03 12.62 -18.19
N GLY A 21 16.33 12.39 -18.38
CA GLY A 21 17.39 13.08 -17.63
C GLY A 21 17.44 12.70 -16.15
N LEU A 22 16.93 11.54 -15.77
CA LEU A 22 16.84 11.08 -14.39
C LEU A 22 17.95 10.07 -14.06
N ALA A 23 18.65 10.28 -12.93
CA ALA A 23 19.69 9.37 -12.47
C ALA A 23 19.12 8.07 -11.90
N LEU A 24 19.70 6.92 -12.28
CA LEU A 24 19.39 5.60 -11.74
C LEU A 24 20.53 5.07 -10.86
N LEU A 25 20.29 4.99 -9.55
CA LEU A 25 21.19 4.33 -8.61
C LEU A 25 21.02 2.80 -8.67
N ARG A 26 22.12 2.07 -8.90
CA ARG A 26 22.13 0.60 -8.92
C ARG A 26 22.77 0.04 -7.65
N VAL A 27 21.96 -0.60 -6.83
CA VAL A 27 22.45 -1.39 -5.69
C VAL A 27 22.74 -2.80 -6.19
N ARG A 28 23.92 -3.34 -5.85
CA ARG A 28 24.27 -4.74 -6.16
C ARG A 28 23.22 -5.67 -5.53
N VAL A 29 23.20 -6.95 -5.90
CA VAL A 29 22.46 -7.96 -5.13
C VAL A 29 23.46 -8.68 -4.21
N GLN A 30 23.20 -8.67 -2.90
CA GLN A 30 23.98 -9.34 -1.87
C GLN A 30 23.04 -9.94 -0.83
N ARG A 31 23.57 -10.85 0.01
CA ARG A 31 22.80 -11.56 1.04
C ARG A 31 22.39 -10.68 2.23
N SER A 32 23.09 -9.58 2.45
CA SER A 32 22.87 -8.65 3.57
C SER A 32 23.54 -7.31 3.26
N TYR A 33 22.92 -6.22 3.69
CA TYR A 33 23.50 -4.88 3.67
C TYR A 33 23.49 -4.30 5.07
N GLN A 34 24.51 -3.52 5.41
CA GLN A 34 24.43 -2.63 6.56
C GLN A 34 23.74 -1.32 6.15
N PRO A 35 22.86 -0.74 6.97
CA PRO A 35 22.16 0.51 6.64
C PRO A 35 23.11 1.65 6.24
N GLN A 36 24.28 1.70 6.87
CA GLN A 36 25.33 2.70 6.60
C GLN A 36 25.91 2.59 5.19
N GLU A 37 26.06 1.36 4.67
CA GLU A 37 26.57 1.11 3.31
C GLU A 37 25.56 1.57 2.24
N LEU A 38 24.27 1.36 2.51
CA LEU A 38 23.21 1.89 1.65
C LEU A 38 23.12 3.41 1.72
N ALA A 39 23.26 3.99 2.91
CA ALA A 39 23.25 5.44 3.10
C ALA A 39 24.39 6.10 2.31
N ALA A 40 25.61 5.57 2.41
CA ALA A 40 26.77 6.07 1.67
C ALA A 40 26.59 6.02 0.13
N LEU A 41 25.87 5.02 -0.38
CA LEU A 41 25.54 4.92 -1.81
C LEU A 41 24.52 5.97 -2.27
N VAL A 42 23.63 6.41 -1.37
CA VAL A 42 22.52 7.32 -1.68
C VAL A 42 22.88 8.78 -1.42
N GLU A 43 23.71 9.07 -0.41
CA GLU A 43 24.16 10.43 -0.02
C GLU A 43 24.58 11.36 -1.18
N PRO A 44 25.40 10.94 -2.17
CA PRO A 44 25.80 11.83 -3.26
C PRO A 44 24.63 12.31 -4.13
N PHE A 45 23.50 11.60 -4.10
CA PHE A 45 22.30 11.95 -4.85
C PHE A 45 21.28 12.76 -4.02
N LEU A 46 21.52 12.91 -2.71
CA LEU A 46 20.63 13.67 -1.82
C LEU A 46 21.05 15.13 -1.64
N SER A 47 22.29 15.49 -2.00
CA SER A 47 22.88 16.79 -1.59
C SER A 47 22.83 17.93 -2.62
N SER A 48 22.08 17.82 -3.73
CA SER A 48 21.74 18.96 -4.61
C SER A 48 20.62 18.51 -5.57
N GLN A 49 19.38 18.97 -5.51
CA GLN A 49 18.84 20.32 -5.28
C GLN A 49 17.69 20.24 -4.26
N ALA A 50 17.70 21.00 -3.17
CA ALA A 50 17.17 22.36 -3.15
C ALA A 50 15.88 22.44 -3.98
N VAL A 51 14.77 22.18 -3.29
CA VAL A 51 13.44 22.60 -3.70
C VAL A 51 13.52 24.02 -4.27
N ASP A 52 13.19 24.19 -5.55
CA ASP A 52 12.64 25.46 -5.97
C ASP A 52 11.47 25.75 -5.04
N ALA A 53 11.60 26.88 -4.36
CA ALA A 53 10.76 27.31 -3.27
C ALA A 53 9.27 27.16 -3.59
N VAL A 54 8.62 26.21 -2.92
CA VAL A 54 7.24 26.45 -2.47
C VAL A 54 7.40 27.23 -1.17
N PRO A 55 7.15 28.55 -1.14
CA PRO A 55 7.34 29.31 0.08
C PRO A 55 6.37 28.80 1.14
N LEU A 56 6.95 28.36 2.26
CA LEU A 56 6.28 28.34 3.55
C LEU A 56 5.83 29.78 3.87
N ALA A 57 4.58 30.08 3.54
CA ALA A 57 3.86 31.23 4.06
C ALA A 57 2.42 30.80 4.37
N VAL A 58 2.26 29.90 5.34
CA VAL A 58 1.04 29.88 6.14
C VAL A 58 1.47 30.35 7.53
N PRO A 59 1.08 31.57 7.94
CA PRO A 59 1.45 32.09 9.25
C PRO A 59 0.84 31.21 10.34
N LEU A 60 1.68 30.82 11.29
CA LEU A 60 1.28 30.29 12.59
C LEU A 60 0.58 31.42 13.37
N PRO A 61 -0.71 31.30 13.74
CA PRO A 61 -1.24 32.10 14.83
C PRO A 61 -0.93 31.39 16.15
N ALA A 62 -0.13 32.06 16.97
CA ALA A 62 0.02 31.74 18.38
C ALA A 62 -1.30 32.05 19.12
N ALA A 63 -1.95 31.01 19.62
CA ALA A 63 -2.87 31.03 20.76
C ALA A 63 -3.02 29.56 21.24
N GLU A 64 -2.30 29.11 22.25
CA GLU A 64 -2.55 29.36 23.68
C GLU A 64 -3.84 28.66 24.17
N GLN A 65 -3.65 27.41 24.63
CA GLN A 65 -4.30 26.73 25.77
C GLN A 65 -5.72 26.12 25.68
N ALA A 66 -5.79 24.93 26.31
CA ALA A 66 -6.94 24.22 26.90
C ALA A 66 -7.66 23.14 26.06
N ALA A 67 -7.28 21.88 26.33
CA ALA A 67 -8.13 20.70 26.62
C ALA A 67 -9.29 20.27 25.68
N PRO A 68 -9.64 18.96 25.66
CA PRO A 68 -10.21 18.24 24.53
C PRO A 68 -11.73 18.34 24.46
N THR A 69 -12.32 18.52 23.27
CA THR A 69 -13.75 18.22 22.98
C THR A 69 -13.98 18.25 21.46
N THR A 70 -14.11 17.04 20.89
CA THR A 70 -15.19 16.61 19.98
C THR A 70 -15.35 17.20 18.56
N LEU A 71 -15.51 16.25 17.63
CA LEU A 71 -16.25 16.25 16.34
C LEU A 71 -15.52 16.62 15.02
N SER A 72 -15.41 15.60 14.16
CA SER A 72 -15.34 15.67 12.67
C SER A 72 -16.51 16.44 12.06
N PRO A 73 -16.39 16.89 10.79
CA PRO A 73 -17.06 16.21 9.66
C PRO A 73 -16.25 16.30 8.33
N ALA A 74 -16.55 15.67 7.18
CA ALA A 74 -17.41 14.58 6.75
C ALA A 74 -17.05 14.24 5.28
N ASN A 75 -17.03 12.94 4.97
CA ASN A 75 -17.63 12.24 3.82
C ASN A 75 -17.53 12.77 2.37
N GLY A 76 -17.01 11.89 1.51
CA GLY A 76 -17.60 11.55 0.20
C GLY A 76 -18.17 10.13 0.24
N GLU A 77 -19.42 10.06 0.71
CA GLU A 77 -20.54 9.12 0.51
C GLU A 77 -20.35 7.78 -0.22
N GLY A 78 -20.89 6.72 0.42
CA GLY A 78 -21.17 5.42 -0.18
C GLY A 78 -21.60 4.38 0.86
N GLU A 79 -22.87 4.47 1.28
CA GLU A 79 -23.70 3.47 1.98
C GLU A 79 -23.14 2.70 3.20
N GLN A 80 -23.84 2.88 4.32
CA GLN A 80 -23.65 2.11 5.54
C GLN A 80 -24.04 0.64 5.32
N ASN A 81 -23.06 -0.25 5.42
CA ASN A 81 -23.31 -1.65 5.68
C ASN A 81 -22.66 -1.98 7.03
N MET A 82 -23.42 -2.62 7.92
CA MET A 82 -22.99 -3.12 9.22
C MET A 82 -22.02 -4.30 9.03
N ALA A 83 -20.94 -4.08 8.29
CA ALA A 83 -19.88 -5.04 8.08
C ALA A 83 -18.82 -4.84 9.17
N PRO A 84 -18.22 -5.92 9.69
CA PRO A 84 -17.11 -5.80 10.62
C PRO A 84 -16.02 -4.91 10.02
N ALA A 85 -15.43 -4.06 10.85
CA ALA A 85 -14.37 -3.15 10.41
C ALA A 85 -13.25 -3.95 9.70
N PRO A 86 -12.76 -3.47 8.55
CA PRO A 86 -11.74 -4.19 7.79
C PRO A 86 -10.47 -4.38 8.63
N PRO A 87 -9.87 -5.58 8.63
CA PRO A 87 -8.67 -5.84 9.41
C PRO A 87 -7.47 -5.09 8.82
N ARG A 88 -6.49 -4.83 9.67
CA ARG A 88 -5.22 -4.21 9.28
C ARG A 88 -4.29 -5.25 8.67
N CYS A 89 -3.57 -4.86 7.62
CA CYS A 89 -2.60 -5.72 6.97
C CYS A 89 -1.40 -6.00 7.89
N PRO A 90 -1.00 -7.27 8.11
CA PRO A 90 0.13 -7.61 8.98
C PRO A 90 1.49 -7.19 8.42
N LYS A 91 1.56 -6.80 7.13
CA LYS A 91 2.81 -6.40 6.46
C LYS A 91 3.01 -4.90 6.31
N CYS A 92 1.93 -4.13 6.18
CA CYS A 92 2.01 -2.68 5.94
C CYS A 92 1.11 -1.84 6.84
N GLY A 93 0.23 -2.43 7.65
CA GLY A 93 -0.68 -1.70 8.53
C GLY A 93 -1.87 -1.03 7.81
N ASP A 94 -1.89 -1.00 6.47
CA ASP A 94 -3.03 -0.49 5.71
C ASP A 94 -4.31 -1.31 5.96
N GLU A 95 -5.46 -0.65 5.87
CA GLU A 95 -6.78 -1.30 5.88
C GLU A 95 -6.90 -2.26 4.70
N MET A 96 -7.22 -3.53 4.98
CA MET A 96 -7.39 -4.52 3.94
C MET A 96 -8.74 -4.33 3.23
N VAL A 97 -8.77 -4.69 1.95
CA VAL A 97 -9.98 -4.62 1.12
C VAL A 97 -10.51 -6.02 0.86
N LEU A 98 -11.83 -6.18 0.92
CA LEU A 98 -12.47 -7.46 0.61
C LEU A 98 -12.45 -7.69 -0.91
N ARG A 99 -11.99 -8.87 -1.33
CA ARG A 99 -11.87 -9.24 -2.74
C ARG A 99 -12.45 -10.62 -2.97
N THR A 100 -13.09 -10.81 -4.12
CA THR A 100 -13.58 -12.13 -4.55
C THR A 100 -12.60 -12.76 -5.53
N ALA A 101 -12.22 -14.01 -5.28
CA ALA A 101 -11.39 -14.77 -6.19
C ALA A 101 -12.17 -15.09 -7.48
N ARG A 102 -11.60 -14.70 -8.63
CA ARG A 102 -12.25 -14.86 -9.95
C ARG A 102 -11.85 -16.14 -10.69
N ARG A 103 -10.79 -16.82 -10.26
CA ARG A 103 -10.18 -17.97 -10.96
C ARG A 103 -9.53 -18.94 -9.95
N GLY A 104 -9.45 -20.21 -10.33
CA GLY A 104 -8.83 -21.29 -9.54
C GLY A 104 -9.81 -21.99 -8.60
N ASP A 105 -9.30 -22.89 -7.76
CA ASP A 105 -10.08 -23.73 -6.84
C ASP A 105 -10.89 -22.93 -5.81
N ASN A 106 -10.52 -21.67 -5.56
CA ASN A 106 -11.21 -20.76 -4.65
C ASN A 106 -12.14 -19.77 -5.38
N GLN A 107 -12.51 -20.03 -6.63
CA GLN A 107 -13.40 -19.14 -7.40
C GLN A 107 -14.72 -18.90 -6.64
N GLY A 108 -15.11 -17.63 -6.51
CA GLY A 108 -16.31 -17.21 -5.77
C GLY A 108 -16.07 -16.94 -4.29
N GLN A 109 -14.95 -17.39 -3.71
CA GLN A 109 -14.64 -17.13 -2.31
C GLN A 109 -14.12 -15.70 -2.11
N GLN A 110 -14.51 -15.10 -0.98
CA GLN A 110 -14.04 -13.79 -0.55
C GLN A 110 -12.77 -13.93 0.30
N PHE A 111 -11.89 -12.93 0.24
CA PHE A 111 -10.69 -12.85 1.07
C PHE A 111 -10.28 -11.39 1.28
N TRP A 112 -9.63 -11.11 2.40
CA TRP A 112 -9.01 -9.82 2.64
C TRP A 112 -7.71 -9.73 1.85
N GLY A 113 -7.59 -8.74 0.97
CA GLY A 113 -6.37 -8.45 0.21
C GLY A 113 -5.82 -7.07 0.57
N CYS A 114 -4.51 -6.93 0.65
CA CYS A 114 -3.91 -5.61 0.82
C CYS A 114 -4.20 -4.71 -0.41
N PRO A 115 -4.58 -3.43 -0.21
CA PRO A 115 -4.80 -2.49 -1.32
C PRO A 115 -3.52 -2.19 -2.11
N ASN A 116 -2.36 -2.30 -1.46
CA ASN A 116 -1.06 -1.97 -2.03
C ASN A 116 -0.47 -3.11 -2.90
N PHE A 117 -1.30 -4.00 -3.45
CA PHE A 117 -0.85 -5.01 -4.42
C PHE A 117 -0.39 -4.32 -5.72
N PRO A 118 0.77 -4.67 -6.31
CA PRO A 118 1.60 -5.85 -6.08
C PRO A 118 2.71 -5.70 -5.02
N ARG A 119 2.88 -4.52 -4.42
CA ARG A 119 3.93 -4.25 -3.42
C ARG A 119 3.71 -4.98 -2.11
N CYS A 120 2.46 -5.12 -1.70
CA CYS A 120 2.08 -5.97 -0.58
C CYS A 120 1.12 -7.07 -1.05
N ARG A 121 1.55 -8.33 -0.93
CA ARG A 121 0.77 -9.53 -1.30
C ARG A 121 0.17 -10.23 -0.09
N ALA A 122 0.07 -9.53 1.05
CA ALA A 122 -0.59 -10.09 2.22
C ALA A 122 -2.07 -10.31 1.89
N THR A 123 -2.54 -11.51 2.18
CA THR A 123 -3.94 -11.91 2.10
C THR A 123 -4.32 -12.58 3.40
N MET A 124 -5.55 -12.39 3.85
CA MET A 124 -6.10 -13.09 5.00
C MET A 124 -7.42 -13.75 4.60
N PRO A 125 -7.74 -14.93 5.17
CA PRO A 125 -9.04 -15.53 4.96
C PRO A 125 -10.12 -14.56 5.42
N TYR A 126 -11.20 -14.49 4.64
CA TYR A 126 -12.42 -13.84 5.10
C TYR A 126 -13.25 -14.93 5.75
N GLU A 127 -13.14 -15.06 7.06
CA GLU A 127 -14.05 -15.91 7.83
C GLU A 127 -15.38 -15.16 7.94
N ASP A 128 -16.34 -15.54 7.10
CA ASP A 128 -17.74 -15.11 7.18
C ASP A 128 -18.43 -15.78 8.40
N ALA A 129 -17.74 -15.83 9.54
CA ALA A 129 -18.20 -16.53 10.73
C ALA A 129 -18.93 -15.57 11.66
N TYR A 130 -20.03 -14.99 11.15
CA TYR A 130 -21.22 -14.90 11.97
C TYR A 130 -22.47 -14.88 11.07
N PRO A 131 -23.12 -16.03 10.83
CA PRO A 131 -24.53 -16.03 10.46
C PRO A 131 -25.28 -15.39 11.65
N VAL A 132 -25.61 -14.10 11.55
CA VAL A 132 -26.67 -13.53 12.37
C VAL A 132 -27.96 -14.18 11.86
N GLY A 133 -28.47 -15.12 12.64
CA GLY A 133 -29.32 -16.22 12.19
C GLY A 133 -30.48 -15.88 11.25
N GLN A 134 -30.75 -16.83 10.34
CA GLN A 134 -32.04 -17.50 10.32
C GLN A 134 -32.02 -18.81 9.51
N GLU A 135 -32.26 -19.89 10.24
CA GLU A 135 -33.12 -21.02 9.92
C GLU A 135 -33.83 -20.97 8.55
N ARG A 136 -33.87 -22.14 7.86
CA ARG A 136 -34.80 -22.55 6.77
C ARG A 136 -34.23 -22.55 5.34
N TYR A 137 -33.55 -23.65 5.00
CA TYR A 137 -33.89 -24.42 3.79
C TYR A 137 -33.46 -25.88 3.97
N ARG A 138 -34.28 -26.63 4.70
CA ARG A 138 -34.37 -28.07 4.55
C ARG A 138 -35.21 -28.30 3.29
N ALA A 139 -34.58 -28.78 2.22
CA ALA A 139 -35.27 -29.47 1.15
C ALA A 139 -34.68 -30.89 1.08
N GLU A 140 -35.06 -31.71 2.07
CA GLU A 140 -35.41 -33.09 1.75
C GLU A 140 -36.70 -33.00 0.94
N VAL A 141 -36.70 -33.44 -0.32
CA VAL A 141 -37.46 -34.59 -0.85
C VAL A 141 -36.81 -35.03 -2.16
#